data_AF-A0A5C7LI07-F1
#
_entry.id   AF-A0A5C7LI07-F1
#
_cell.length_a   1.000
_cell.length_b   1.000
_cell.length_c   1.000
_cell.angle_alpha   90.00
_cell.angle_beta   90.00
_cell.angle_gamma   90.00
#
_symmetry.space_group_name_H-M   'P 1'
#
loop_
_entity.id
_entity.type
_entity.pdbx_description
1 polymer ?
#
loop_
_entity_poly.entity_id
_entity_poly.type
_entity_poly.pdbx_seq_one_letter_code
_entity_poly.pdbx_strand_id
1 'polypeptide(L)' 'MHSSKTDPAKSIQLAYRQTFKGEVPKEVLADLRVFCHATKTTAGRSESMERLEGRREVFLRIMTFLKVDIEDVYDYELDF' A
#
# COMPACT_ATOMS: atom_id res chain seq x y z
N MET A 1 -31.30 -22.44 5.62
CA MET A 1 -29.84 -22.23 5.48
C MET A 1 -29.62 -20.82 4.97
N HIS A 2 -29.21 -19.89 5.83
CA HIS A 2 -28.91 -18.52 5.40
C HIS A 2 -27.49 -18.52 4.81
N SER A 3 -27.40 -18.54 3.48
CA SER A 3 -26.13 -18.30 2.79
C SER A 3 -25.76 -16.83 3.00
N SER A 4 -24.82 -16.59 3.90
CA SER A 4 -24.25 -15.26 4.14
C SER A 4 -23.45 -14.87 2.90
N LYS A 5 -24.05 -14.05 2.02
CA LYS A 5 -23.33 -13.41 0.92
C LYS A 5 -22.14 -12.66 1.52
N THR A 6 -20.94 -13.16 1.28
CA THR A 6 -19.73 -12.53 1.78
C THR A 6 -19.54 -11.23 1.02
N ASP A 7 -19.47 -10.12 1.74
CA ASP A 7 -19.25 -8.80 1.17
C ASP A 7 -17.93 -8.80 0.37
N PRO A 8 -17.95 -8.52 -0.95
CA PRO A 8 -16.75 -8.54 -1.78
C PRO A 8 -15.67 -7.57 -1.30
N ALA A 9 -16.03 -6.48 -0.62
CA ALA A 9 -15.07 -5.56 -0.01
C ALA A 9 -14.33 -6.20 1.19
N LYS A 10 -15.02 -7.07 1.94
CA LYS A 10 -14.40 -7.83 3.05
C LYS A 10 -13.51 -8.95 2.53
N SER A 11 -13.87 -9.57 1.40
CA SER A 11 -13.03 -10.63 0.80
C SER A 11 -11.73 -10.06 0.24
N ILE A 12 -11.79 -8.89 -0.43
CA ILE A 12 -10.57 -8.26 -0.97
C ILE A 12 -9.66 -7.77 0.16
N GLN A 13 -10.21 -7.14 1.21
CA GLN A 13 -9.42 -6.74 2.37
C GLN A 13 -8.68 -7.93 3.01
N LEU A 14 -9.33 -9.07 3.15
CA LEU A 14 -8.70 -10.28 3.68
C LEU A 14 -7.57 -10.76 2.77
N ALA A 15 -7.77 -10.75 1.45
CA ALA A 15 -6.73 -11.13 0.49
C ALA A 15 -5.49 -10.24 0.60
N TYR A 16 -5.64 -8.92 0.67
CA TYR A 16 -4.50 -7.99 0.88
C TYR A 16 -3.76 -8.30 2.17
N ARG A 17 -4.48 -8.50 3.27
CA ARG A 17 -3.88 -8.84 4.56
C ARG A 17 -3.14 -10.17 4.54
N GLN A 18 -3.62 -11.15 3.77
CA GLN A 18 -2.94 -12.43 3.60
C GLN A 18 -1.67 -12.28 2.75
N THR A 19 -1.73 -11.51 1.67
CA THR A 19 -0.59 -11.25 0.78
C THR A 19 0.54 -10.53 1.51
N PHE A 20 0.23 -9.54 2.34
CA PHE A 20 1.23 -8.72 3.02
C PHE A 20 1.51 -9.16 4.47
N LYS A 21 1.38 -10.45 4.76
CA LYS A 21 1.69 -11.03 6.09
C LYS A 21 3.06 -11.70 6.07
N GLY A 22 3.98 -11.24 6.92
CA GLY A 22 5.32 -11.81 7.09
C GLY A 22 6.43 -10.77 6.87
N GLU A 23 7.70 -11.18 6.97
CA GLU A 23 8.84 -10.26 6.84
C GLU A 23 9.13 -9.89 5.38
N VAL A 24 9.18 -10.85 4.46
CA VAL A 24 9.44 -10.57 3.02
C VAL A 24 8.44 -9.55 2.43
N PRO A 25 7.11 -9.65 2.68
CA PRO A 25 6.20 -8.61 2.19
C PRO A 25 6.41 -7.22 2.81
N LYS A 26 7.02 -7.10 4.01
CA LYS A 26 7.37 -5.78 4.57
C LYS A 26 8.51 -5.14 3.79
N GLU A 27 9.53 -5.91 3.40
CA GLU A 27 10.61 -5.42 2.52
C GLU A 27 10.03 -4.91 1.19
N VAL A 28 9.08 -5.65 0.61
CA VAL A 28 8.36 -5.23 -0.60
C VAL A 28 7.54 -3.95 -0.37
N LEU A 29 6.85 -3.82 0.78
CA LEU A 29 6.13 -2.59 1.12
C LEU A 29 7.08 -1.39 1.27
N ALA A 30 8.27 -1.60 1.84
CA ALA A 30 9.29 -0.56 1.99
C ALA A 30 9.83 -0.10 0.63
N ASP A 31 10.09 -1.02 -0.30
CA ASP A 31 10.47 -0.68 -1.68
C ASP A 31 9.35 0.04 -2.43
N LEU A 32 8.11 -0.47 -2.36
CA LEU A 32 6.93 0.15 -2.97
C LEU A 32 6.69 1.57 -2.44
N ARG A 33 6.94 1.83 -1.15
CA ARG A 33 6.86 3.17 -0.55
C ARG A 33 7.78 4.15 -1.28
N VAL A 34 9.01 3.72 -1.60
CA VAL A 34 10.00 4.54 -2.32
C VAL A 34 9.61 4.70 -3.79
N PHE A 35 9.32 3.61 -4.49
CA PHE A 35 8.95 3.61 -5.90
C PHE A 35 7.70 4.46 -6.17
N CYS A 36 6.70 4.37 -5.30
CA CYS A 36 5.46 5.11 -5.41
C CYS A 36 5.55 6.56 -4.91
N HIS A 37 6.69 7.01 -4.39
CA HIS A 37 6.83 8.32 -3.76
C HIS A 37 5.78 8.58 -2.67
N ALA A 38 5.37 7.54 -1.94
CA ALA A 38 4.22 7.60 -1.03
C ALA A 38 4.35 8.67 0.06
N THR A 39 5.58 8.91 0.51
CA THR A 39 5.96 9.78 1.62
C THR A 39 6.66 11.07 1.19
N LYS A 40 6.82 11.32 -0.12
CA LYS A 40 7.55 12.49 -0.64
C LYS A 40 6.65 13.34 -1.54
N THR A 41 6.74 14.66 -1.40
CA THR A 41 6.03 15.56 -2.32
C THR A 41 6.56 15.43 -3.75
N THR A 42 5.64 15.40 -4.70
CA THR A 42 5.92 15.34 -6.14
C THR A 42 5.78 16.72 -6.80
N ALA A 43 5.35 17.74 -6.02
CA ALA A 43 5.18 19.11 -6.48
C ALA A 43 6.47 19.64 -7.13
N GLY A 44 6.34 20.26 -8.31
CA GLY A 44 7.47 20.80 -9.07
C GLY A 44 8.17 19.80 -10.02
N ARG A 45 7.76 18.53 -10.05
CA ARG A 45 8.23 17.55 -11.06
C ARG A 45 7.32 17.57 -12.29
N SER A 46 7.49 18.57 -13.16
CA SER A 46 6.57 18.89 -14.27
C SER A 46 6.34 17.73 -15.25
N GLU A 47 7.36 16.93 -15.57
CA GLU A 47 7.25 15.91 -16.63
C GLU A 47 6.69 14.56 -16.17
N SER A 48 6.35 14.41 -14.88
CA SER A 48 5.86 13.11 -14.36
C SER A 48 4.92 13.19 -13.17
N MET A 49 4.42 14.39 -12.81
CA MET A 49 3.56 14.58 -11.64
C MET A 49 2.35 13.65 -11.65
N GLU A 50 1.60 13.59 -12.75
CA GLU A 50 0.41 12.74 -12.90
C GLU A 50 0.75 11.25 -12.67
N ARG A 51 1.89 10.81 -13.22
CA ARG A 51 2.38 9.43 -13.05
C ARG A 51 2.79 9.15 -11.61
N LEU A 52 3.43 10.11 -10.95
CA LEU A 52 3.87 9.98 -9.57
C LEU A 52 2.68 9.96 -8.61
N GLU A 53 1.69 10.82 -8.81
CA GLU A 53 0.46 10.82 -8.03
C GLU A 53 -0.36 9.54 -8.25
N GLY A 54 -0.45 9.03 -9.49
CA GLY A 54 -1.10 7.75 -9.76
C GLY A 54 -0.44 6.57 -9.03
N ARG A 55 0.90 6.55 -8.95
CA ARG A 55 1.61 5.53 -8.16
C ARG A 55 1.36 5.69 -6.66
N ARG A 56 1.34 6.92 -6.16
CA ARG A 56 1.03 7.22 -4.76
C ARG A 56 -0.37 6.74 -4.39
N GLU A 57 -1.36 6.94 -5.25
CA GLU A 57 -2.73 6.47 -5.05
C GLU A 57 -2.80 4.94 -4.92
N VAL A 58 -2.06 4.20 -5.77
CA VAL A 58 -1.99 2.73 -5.69
C VAL A 58 -1.42 2.29 -4.33
N PHE A 59 -0.35 2.95 -3.85
CA PHE A 59 0.21 2.64 -2.55
C PHE A 59 -0.79 2.91 -1.41
N LEU A 60 -1.44 4.07 -1.40
CA LEU A 60 -2.45 4.43 -0.40
C LEU A 60 -3.64 3.45 -0.39
N ARG A 61 -4.02 2.92 -1.56
CA ARG A 61 -5.04 1.88 -1.67
C ARG A 61 -4.62 0.58 -0.99
N ILE A 62 -3.36 0.14 -1.17
CA ILE A 62 -2.81 -1.03 -0.46
C ILE A 62 -2.92 -0.80 1.05
N MET A 63 -2.42 0.34 1.53
CA MET A 63 -2.45 0.71 2.96
C MET A 63 -3.86 0.72 3.55
N THR A 64 -4.83 1.26 2.81
CA THR A 64 -6.25 1.29 3.19
C THR A 64 -6.81 -0.13 3.43
N PHE A 65 -6.46 -1.10 2.59
CA PHE A 65 -6.91 -2.48 2.80
C PHE A 65 -6.19 -3.17 3.96
N LEU A 66 -4.91 -2.87 4.18
CA LEU A 66 -4.17 -3.40 5.32
C LEU A 66 -4.68 -2.86 6.66
N LYS A 67 -5.30 -1.68 6.68
CA LYS A 67 -5.60 -0.89 7.90
C LYS A 67 -4.34 -0.59 8.69
N VAL A 68 -3.28 -0.25 7.97
CA VAL A 68 -2.00 0.17 8.54
C VAL A 68 -1.89 1.66 8.27
N ASP A 69 -1.60 2.43 9.30
CA ASP A 69 -1.39 3.87 9.11
C ASP A 69 -0.06 4.07 8.38
N ILE A 70 0.00 5.11 7.55
CA ILE A 70 1.20 5.37 6.74
C ILE A 70 2.44 5.60 7.62
N GLU A 71 2.22 6.05 8.85
CA GLU A 71 3.22 6.25 9.90
C GLU A 71 3.92 4.94 10.27
N ASP A 72 3.19 3.82 10.37
CA ASP A 72 3.76 2.50 10.70
C ASP A 72 4.67 1.95 9.58
N VAL A 73 4.53 2.45 8.35
CA VAL A 73 5.39 2.08 7.21
C VAL A 73 6.68 2.90 7.20
N TYR A 74 6.78 4.00 7.95
CA TYR A 74 8.04 4.72 8.06
C TYR A 74 9.12 3.85 8.70
N ASP A 75 8.70 3.01 9.66
CA ASP A 75 9.56 2.13 10.45
C ASP A 75 9.96 0.83 9.72
N TYR A 76 9.46 0.59 8.50
CA TYR A 76 10.02 -0.46 7.65
C TYR A 76 11.37 0.03 7.10
N GLU A 77 12.43 -0.31 7.84
CA GLU A 77 13.80 -0.09 7.41
C GLU A 77 14.14 -0.98 6.22
N LEU A 78 14.86 -0.41 5.25
CA LEU A 78 15.44 -1.17 4.15
C LEU A 78 16.81 -1.65 4.62
N ASP A 79 16.89 -2.90 5.07
CA ASP A 79 18.16 -3.57 5.30
C ASP A 79 18.77 -3.93 3.94
N PHE A 80 19.74 -3.13 3.48
CA PHE A 80 20.58 -3.42 2.30
C PHE A 80 21.96 -3.91 2.73
#